data_AF-M0B8W5-F1
#
_entry.id   AF-M0B8W5-F1
#
_cell.length_a   1.000
_cell.length_b   1.000
_cell.length_c   1.000
_cell.angle_alpha   90.00
_cell.angle_beta   90.00
_cell.angle_gamma   90.00
#
_symmetry.space_group_name_H-M   'P 1'
#
loop_
_entity.id
_entity.type
_entity.pdbx_description
1 polymer ?
#
loop_
_entity_poly.entity_id
_entity_poly.type
_entity_poly.pdbx_seq_one_letter_code
_entity_poly.pdbx_strand_id
1 'polypeptide(L)'
;MTDGERTGISRRTVLRASGTAAAVPILGANRTSADETAAPAPSPALPGDCPDATVEPSMTHCEGTTTEGCADDHPATTELQSAVRETLAETYPTVGALLDAGFKPYFDTLDVTEENGYAHWLSPEFIGDETVLDPERPESVLVDTGSWRAIGVMFIATHDGEAVEPMAVYDDSEGRCSPWHAHTGLPGRFAWWYYQHVYEGTDDIEFSLPCRTPCMLHVWAVDHPEGVYAHDAPPDSARDREPAADAGFETDADPGADELGWEVLPDAVTPDRLPDEIPLLN
;
A
#
# COMPACT_ATOMS: atom_id res chain seq x y z
N MET A 1 58.85 18.54 22.42
CA MET A 1 57.93 19.36 23.25
C MET A 1 57.26 20.30 22.28
N THR A 2 56.00 20.19 21.88
CA THR A 2 54.75 19.50 22.31
C THR A 2 53.89 19.41 21.03
N ASP A 3 53.49 18.25 20.52
CA ASP A 3 52.43 17.32 20.96
C ASP A 3 51.02 17.96 21.00
N GLY A 4 50.06 17.36 20.26
CA GLY A 4 48.63 17.72 20.33
C GLY A 4 47.78 17.59 19.07
N GLU A 5 47.75 16.43 18.40
CA GLU A 5 46.61 16.02 17.54
C GLU A 5 45.37 15.73 18.40
N ARG A 6 44.19 16.20 17.96
CA ARG A 6 42.89 15.65 18.36
C ARG A 6 41.89 15.71 17.20
N THR A 7 41.90 14.67 16.37
CA THR A 7 40.80 14.24 15.53
C THR A 7 39.82 13.43 16.38
N GLY A 8 38.59 13.93 16.54
CA GLY A 8 37.52 13.24 17.23
C GLY A 8 36.76 12.32 16.28
N ILE A 9 37.09 11.03 16.28
CA ILE A 9 36.26 9.99 15.66
C ILE A 9 35.36 9.41 16.76
N SER A 10 34.05 9.61 16.59
CA SER A 10 33.01 9.15 17.51
C SER A 10 32.70 7.67 17.33
N ARG A 11 32.35 7.05 18.46
CA ARG A 11 32.18 5.61 18.68
C ARG A 11 30.90 5.10 18.00
N ARG A 12 31.00 4.45 16.84
CA ARG A 12 30.01 3.44 16.41
C ARG A 12 30.46 2.47 15.32
N THR A 13 31.77 2.34 15.10
CA THR A 13 32.33 1.20 14.36
C THR A 13 32.99 0.25 15.36
N VAL A 14 32.55 -1.00 15.32
CA VAL A 14 33.18 -2.25 15.81
C VAL A 14 32.15 -3.06 16.61
N LEU A 15 31.55 -4.04 15.94
CA LEU A 15 31.43 -5.45 16.36
C LEU A 15 31.02 -6.23 15.08
N ARG A 16 32.00 -6.67 14.28
CA ARG A 16 32.54 -8.03 14.23
C ARG A 16 31.50 -9.12 13.97
N ALA A 17 31.49 -9.53 12.70
CA ALA A 17 31.12 -10.87 12.24
C ALA A 17 31.85 -11.97 13.02
N SER A 18 31.13 -13.06 13.30
CA SER A 18 31.64 -14.44 13.43
C SER A 18 30.45 -15.38 13.27
N GLY A 19 30.45 -16.17 12.20
CA GLY A 19 29.40 -17.14 11.93
C GLY A 19 29.49 -18.38 12.82
N THR A 20 28.36 -19.06 12.94
CA THR A 20 28.31 -20.49 13.22
C THR A 20 27.00 -21.03 12.66
N ALA A 21 27.11 -21.88 11.65
CA ALA A 21 26.06 -22.80 11.25
C ALA A 21 25.80 -23.76 12.41
N ALA A 22 24.58 -23.75 12.95
CA ALA A 22 24.09 -24.76 13.86
C ALA A 22 22.94 -25.50 13.18
N ALA A 23 23.23 -26.71 12.71
CA ALA A 23 22.23 -27.68 12.29
C ALA A 23 21.40 -28.09 13.52
N VAL A 24 20.08 -27.93 13.43
CA VAL A 24 19.15 -28.41 14.46
C VAL A 24 18.92 -29.91 14.25
N PRO A 25 19.16 -30.77 15.24
CA PRO A 25 18.85 -32.19 15.14
C PRO A 25 17.35 -32.43 15.30
N ILE A 26 16.80 -33.23 14.40
CA ILE A 26 15.50 -33.88 14.56
C ILE A 26 15.65 -34.96 15.63
N LEU A 27 14.99 -34.78 16.78
CA LEU A 27 14.70 -35.87 17.72
C LEU A 27 13.27 -35.70 18.23
N GLY A 28 12.42 -36.65 17.85
CA GLY A 28 11.15 -36.87 18.52
C GLY A 28 11.33 -37.65 19.82
N ALA A 29 10.61 -37.25 20.87
CA ALA A 29 10.13 -38.13 21.92
C ALA A 29 9.07 -37.40 22.76
N ASN A 30 7.88 -37.99 22.82
CA ASN A 30 6.81 -37.68 23.78
C ASN A 30 7.31 -37.49 25.21
N ARG A 31 6.96 -36.35 25.83
CA ARG A 31 6.67 -36.27 27.27
C ARG A 31 5.57 -35.24 27.53
N THR A 32 4.41 -35.75 27.90
CA THR A 32 3.34 -35.04 28.60
C THR A 32 3.82 -34.67 30.01
N SER A 33 3.83 -33.38 30.33
CA SER A 33 3.74 -32.87 31.70
C SER A 33 2.99 -31.55 31.64
N ALA A 34 1.82 -31.52 32.28
CA ALA A 34 1.05 -30.31 32.51
C ALA A 34 1.76 -29.46 33.57
N ASP A 35 2.00 -28.20 33.23
CA ASP A 35 2.06 -27.12 34.21
C ASP A 35 1.31 -25.92 33.62
N GLU A 36 0.40 -25.39 34.41
CA GLU A 36 -0.70 -24.53 34.02
C GLU A 36 -0.40 -23.14 34.58
N THR A 37 0.34 -22.30 33.85
CA THR A 37 0.33 -20.81 33.95
C THR A 37 1.34 -20.17 32.99
N ALA A 38 0.96 -20.12 31.71
CA ALA A 38 1.32 -19.05 30.80
C ALA A 38 0.39 -19.21 29.60
N ALA A 39 -0.62 -18.35 29.47
CA ALA A 39 -1.36 -18.27 28.22
C ALA A 39 -0.33 -17.95 27.11
N PRO A 40 -0.22 -18.76 26.05
CA PRO A 40 0.51 -18.32 24.88
C PRO A 40 -0.14 -17.01 24.41
N ALA A 41 0.69 -16.05 23.98
CA ALA A 41 0.20 -14.87 23.28
C ALA A 41 -0.77 -15.34 22.17
N PRO A 42 -1.89 -14.64 21.94
CA PRO A 42 -2.79 -15.01 20.86
C PRO A 42 -2.02 -14.88 19.56
N SER A 43 -1.60 -16.02 19.00
CA SER A 43 -1.19 -16.05 17.60
C SER A 43 -2.34 -15.43 16.79
N PRO A 44 -2.06 -14.58 15.78
CA PRO A 44 -3.09 -14.10 14.88
C PRO A 44 -3.81 -15.34 14.34
N ALA A 45 -5.08 -15.50 14.72
CA ALA A 45 -5.87 -16.58 14.19
C ALA A 45 -6.00 -16.31 12.69
N LEU A 46 -5.18 -16.97 11.87
CA LEU A 46 -5.45 -17.07 10.45
C LEU A 46 -6.89 -17.60 10.37
N PRO A 47 -7.83 -16.88 9.75
CA PRO A 47 -9.20 -17.34 9.65
C PRO A 47 -9.19 -18.72 9.00
N GLY A 48 -9.77 -19.70 9.68
CA GLY A 48 -10.15 -20.94 9.03
C GLY A 48 -11.04 -20.61 7.82
N ASP A 49 -10.79 -21.30 6.71
CA ASP A 49 -11.52 -21.26 5.42
C ASP A 49 -11.15 -20.17 4.38
N CYS A 50 -9.94 -19.58 4.43
CA CYS A 50 -9.40 -18.79 3.30
C CYS A 50 -8.27 -19.57 2.59
N PRO A 51 -8.55 -20.47 1.62
CA PRO A 51 -7.51 -21.30 0.99
C PRO A 51 -6.49 -20.51 0.16
N ASP A 52 -6.89 -19.34 -0.35
CA ASP A 52 -6.04 -18.50 -1.21
C ASP A 52 -5.24 -17.46 -0.42
N ALA A 53 -5.45 -17.36 0.89
CA ALA A 53 -4.75 -16.41 1.76
C ALA A 53 -3.28 -16.80 1.95
N THR A 54 -2.38 -15.84 1.75
CA THR A 54 -0.93 -16.03 1.95
C THR A 54 -0.37 -15.11 3.03
N VAL A 55 0.78 -15.48 3.59
CA VAL A 55 1.54 -14.60 4.50
C VAL A 55 2.30 -13.55 3.70
N GLU A 56 2.96 -13.97 2.62
CA GLU A 56 3.68 -13.07 1.70
C GLU A 56 2.70 -12.26 0.84
N PRO A 57 3.14 -11.13 0.25
CA PRO A 57 2.39 -10.44 -0.80
C PRO A 57 1.92 -11.41 -1.88
N SER A 58 0.63 -11.34 -2.22
CA SER A 58 0.03 -12.15 -3.27
C SER A 58 -1.26 -11.50 -3.74
N MET A 59 -1.58 -11.76 -5.01
CA MET A 59 -2.78 -11.30 -5.67
C MET A 59 -3.42 -12.44 -6.47
N THR A 60 -4.70 -12.28 -6.77
CA THR A 60 -5.43 -13.15 -7.68
C THR A 60 -6.31 -12.30 -8.58
N HIS A 61 -6.51 -12.74 -9.83
CA HIS A 61 -7.47 -12.09 -10.71
C HIS A 61 -8.89 -12.21 -10.14
N CYS A 62 -9.66 -11.15 -10.30
CA CYS A 62 -11.07 -11.19 -9.95
C CYS A 62 -11.87 -12.08 -10.91
N GLU A 63 -13.01 -12.58 -10.48
CA GLU A 63 -13.85 -13.44 -11.31
C GLU A 63 -14.30 -12.69 -12.58
N GLY A 64 -14.19 -13.34 -13.75
CA GLY A 64 -14.59 -12.74 -15.03
C GLY A 64 -13.63 -11.67 -15.58
N THR A 65 -12.46 -11.51 -14.96
CA THR A 65 -11.45 -10.49 -15.33
C THR A 65 -10.29 -11.11 -16.12
N THR A 66 -9.62 -10.31 -16.94
CA THR A 66 -8.52 -10.76 -17.82
C THR A 66 -7.66 -9.57 -18.26
N THR A 67 -6.35 -9.80 -18.34
CA THR A 67 -5.37 -8.86 -18.90
C THR A 67 -5.02 -9.17 -20.36
N GLU A 68 -5.47 -10.30 -20.92
CA GLU A 68 -5.04 -10.78 -22.25
C GLU A 68 -5.39 -9.80 -23.38
N GLY A 69 -6.53 -9.11 -23.26
CA GLY A 69 -6.97 -8.10 -24.22
C GLY A 69 -6.47 -6.69 -23.91
N CYS A 70 -5.73 -6.46 -22.82
CA CYS A 70 -5.26 -5.14 -22.42
C CYS A 70 -4.09 -4.66 -23.28
N ALA A 71 -4.19 -3.44 -23.80
CA ALA A 71 -3.16 -2.79 -24.56
C ALA A 71 -3.04 -1.32 -24.15
N ASP A 72 -1.81 -0.85 -23.96
CA ASP A 72 -1.52 0.53 -23.53
C ASP A 72 -1.93 1.57 -24.58
N ASP A 73 -1.85 1.22 -25.86
CA ASP A 73 -2.22 2.07 -26.99
C ASP A 73 -3.69 1.96 -27.40
N HIS A 74 -4.49 1.15 -26.70
CA HIS A 74 -5.93 1.10 -26.92
C HIS A 74 -6.57 2.47 -26.59
N PRO A 75 -7.52 2.99 -27.41
CA PRO A 75 -8.11 4.30 -27.18
C PRO A 75 -8.70 4.50 -25.79
N ALA A 76 -9.41 3.48 -25.25
CA ALA A 76 -9.98 3.55 -23.91
C ALA A 76 -8.90 3.61 -22.81
N THR A 77 -7.79 2.88 -22.98
CA THR A 77 -6.64 2.94 -22.05
C THR A 77 -6.00 4.31 -22.07
N THR A 78 -5.77 4.86 -23.26
CA THR A 78 -5.16 6.19 -23.44
C THR A 78 -6.07 7.30 -22.87
N GLU A 79 -7.38 7.21 -23.09
CA GLU A 79 -8.37 8.15 -22.54
C GLU A 79 -8.39 8.11 -21.01
N LEU A 80 -8.48 6.91 -20.42
CA LEU A 80 -8.46 6.73 -18.97
C LEU A 80 -7.16 7.25 -18.36
N GLN A 81 -6.00 6.86 -18.91
CA GLN A 81 -4.70 7.31 -18.40
C GLN A 81 -4.54 8.83 -18.53
N SER A 82 -5.03 9.43 -19.62
CA SER A 82 -4.97 10.87 -19.83
C SER A 82 -5.85 11.61 -18.81
N ALA A 83 -7.07 11.12 -18.57
CA ALA A 83 -7.96 11.68 -17.56
C ALA A 83 -7.36 11.58 -16.15
N VAL A 84 -6.78 10.43 -15.79
CA VAL A 84 -6.05 10.27 -14.52
C VAL A 84 -4.90 11.28 -14.42
N ARG A 85 -4.08 11.42 -15.45
CA ARG A 85 -2.97 12.41 -15.47
C ARG A 85 -3.47 13.84 -15.28
N GLU A 86 -4.58 14.19 -15.91
CA GLU A 86 -5.21 15.52 -15.79
C GLU A 86 -5.72 15.75 -14.38
N THR A 87 -6.51 14.83 -13.81
CA THR A 87 -7.00 14.93 -12.42
C THR A 87 -5.87 15.07 -11.42
N LEU A 88 -4.81 14.25 -11.53
CA LEU A 88 -3.66 14.33 -10.61
C LEU A 88 -2.91 15.67 -10.76
N ALA A 89 -2.85 16.24 -11.95
CA ALA A 89 -2.16 17.51 -12.18
C ALA A 89 -2.99 18.73 -11.76
N GLU A 90 -4.31 18.69 -11.93
CA GLU A 90 -5.19 19.85 -11.73
C GLU A 90 -5.90 19.83 -10.37
N THR A 91 -6.36 18.67 -9.94
CA THR A 91 -7.16 18.50 -8.70
C THR A 91 -6.28 18.09 -7.53
N TYR A 92 -5.30 17.20 -7.74
CA TYR A 92 -4.46 16.64 -6.68
C TYR A 92 -2.94 16.89 -6.87
N PRO A 93 -2.50 18.14 -7.13
CA PRO A 93 -1.11 18.42 -7.49
C PRO A 93 -0.09 18.24 -6.34
N THR A 94 -0.57 18.17 -5.09
CA THR A 94 0.24 18.11 -3.87
C THR A 94 -0.42 17.20 -2.83
N VAL A 95 0.36 16.75 -1.83
CA VAL A 95 -0.16 15.99 -0.68
C VAL A 95 -1.21 16.80 0.09
N GLY A 96 -1.02 18.11 0.24
CA GLY A 96 -2.01 18.99 0.84
C GLY A 96 -3.35 19.01 0.10
N ALA A 97 -3.33 18.97 -1.24
CA ALA A 97 -4.56 18.88 -2.01
C ALA A 97 -5.31 17.56 -1.77
N LEU A 98 -4.59 16.45 -1.56
CA LEU A 98 -5.19 15.17 -1.15
C LEU A 98 -5.82 15.27 0.24
N LEU A 99 -5.09 15.85 1.20
CA LEU A 99 -5.57 16.08 2.56
C LEU A 99 -6.84 16.93 2.60
N ASP A 100 -6.85 18.04 1.86
CA ASP A 100 -7.99 18.96 1.73
C ASP A 100 -9.20 18.27 1.07
N ALA A 101 -8.96 17.35 0.13
CA ALA A 101 -9.99 16.52 -0.49
C ALA A 101 -10.44 15.33 0.38
N GLY A 102 -9.90 15.19 1.60
CA GLY A 102 -10.32 14.18 2.56
C GLY A 102 -9.66 12.81 2.37
N PHE A 103 -8.67 12.68 1.48
CA PHE A 103 -7.89 11.46 1.36
C PHE A 103 -7.13 11.19 2.66
N LYS A 104 -7.06 9.90 3.01
CA LYS A 104 -6.39 9.39 4.19
C LYS A 104 -5.13 8.64 3.77
N PRO A 105 -3.97 9.00 4.35
CA PRO A 105 -2.75 8.26 4.10
C PRO A 105 -2.93 6.80 4.50
N TYR A 106 -2.48 5.94 3.60
CA TYR A 106 -2.42 4.51 3.75
C TYR A 106 -1.01 4.13 3.31
N PHE A 107 -0.06 4.34 4.20
CA PHE A 107 1.28 3.79 4.01
C PHE A 107 1.13 2.29 4.14
N ASP A 108 1.22 1.58 3.02
CA ASP A 108 0.99 0.14 2.96
C ASP A 108 1.77 -0.53 4.10
N THR A 109 1.05 -1.26 4.91
CA THR A 109 1.51 -1.64 6.25
C THR A 109 2.39 -2.88 6.21
N LEU A 110 3.26 -3.08 7.22
CA LEU A 110 4.12 -4.27 7.46
C LEU A 110 5.51 -4.31 6.77
N ASP A 111 6.22 -3.18 6.66
CA ASP A 111 7.61 -3.07 6.15
C ASP A 111 7.89 -3.60 4.72
N VAL A 112 6.95 -4.29 4.07
CA VAL A 112 7.09 -4.84 2.70
C VAL A 112 7.00 -3.77 1.60
N THR A 113 6.66 -2.54 1.96
CA THR A 113 6.39 -1.42 1.03
C THR A 113 7.26 -0.21 1.28
N GLU A 114 7.91 -0.10 2.44
CA GLU A 114 9.08 0.78 2.60
C GLU A 114 10.15 0.46 1.53
N GLU A 115 10.17 -0.79 1.03
CA GLU A 115 11.03 -1.20 -0.09
C GLU A 115 10.60 -0.64 -1.47
N ASN A 116 9.34 -0.23 -1.64
CA ASN A 116 8.79 0.18 -2.95
C ASN A 116 8.65 1.71 -3.12
N GLY A 117 8.78 2.50 -2.05
CA GLY A 117 8.91 3.96 -2.12
C GLY A 117 7.66 4.72 -2.59
N TYR A 118 6.45 4.17 -2.42
CA TYR A 118 5.19 4.85 -2.70
C TYR A 118 4.16 4.51 -1.62
N ALA A 119 3.13 5.33 -1.48
CA ALA A 119 2.05 5.16 -0.53
C ALA A 119 0.69 5.29 -1.24
N HIS A 120 -0.28 4.50 -0.79
CA HIS A 120 -1.66 4.71 -1.18
C HIS A 120 -2.28 5.80 -0.31
N TRP A 121 -3.19 6.55 -0.89
CA TRP A 121 -4.01 7.52 -0.18
C TRP A 121 -5.44 7.18 -0.54
N LEU A 122 -6.27 6.83 0.45
CA LEU A 122 -7.64 6.34 0.23
C LEU A 122 -8.65 7.44 0.47
N SER A 123 -9.70 7.53 -0.35
CA SER A 123 -10.83 8.42 -0.12
C SER A 123 -12.02 7.64 0.44
N PRO A 124 -12.34 7.75 1.75
CA PRO A 124 -13.53 7.12 2.30
C PRO A 124 -14.82 7.58 1.63
N GLU A 125 -14.85 8.83 1.16
CA GLU A 125 -16.01 9.37 0.42
C GLU A 125 -16.23 8.63 -0.89
N PHE A 126 -15.16 8.37 -1.66
CA PHE A 126 -15.29 7.76 -2.99
C PHE A 126 -15.44 6.24 -2.91
N ILE A 127 -14.77 5.58 -1.96
CA ILE A 127 -14.99 4.15 -1.64
C ILE A 127 -16.46 3.91 -1.25
N GLY A 128 -17.05 4.86 -0.54
CA GLY A 128 -18.42 4.79 -0.05
C GLY A 128 -19.50 5.24 -1.04
N ASP A 129 -19.16 5.61 -2.28
CA ASP A 129 -20.15 6.05 -3.26
C ASP A 129 -20.56 4.96 -4.26
N GLU A 130 -21.42 5.29 -5.23
CA GLU A 130 -21.97 4.33 -6.22
C GLU A 130 -21.18 4.29 -7.54
N THR A 131 -20.06 4.99 -7.61
CA THR A 131 -19.23 5.16 -8.81
C THR A 131 -18.00 4.25 -8.70
N VAL A 132 -17.63 3.63 -9.81
CA VAL A 132 -16.40 2.84 -9.91
C VAL A 132 -15.75 3.21 -11.23
N LEU A 133 -14.41 3.29 -11.26
CA LEU A 133 -13.63 3.61 -12.46
C LEU A 133 -13.89 5.04 -12.99
N ASP A 134 -14.00 6.01 -12.08
CA ASP A 134 -14.12 7.44 -12.40
C ASP A 134 -12.79 8.18 -12.14
N PRO A 135 -12.04 8.58 -13.18
CA PRO A 135 -10.76 9.25 -13.02
C PRO A 135 -10.83 10.62 -12.32
N GLU A 136 -12.01 11.25 -12.21
CA GLU A 136 -12.19 12.50 -11.46
C GLU A 136 -12.34 12.26 -9.96
N ARG A 137 -12.73 11.04 -9.55
CA ARG A 137 -13.05 10.67 -8.16
C ARG A 137 -12.45 9.30 -7.80
N PRO A 138 -11.12 9.11 -7.93
CA PRO A 138 -10.50 7.81 -7.70
C PRO A 138 -10.54 7.42 -6.22
N GLU A 139 -10.87 6.16 -5.92
CA GLU A 139 -10.92 5.66 -4.54
C GLU A 139 -9.55 5.70 -3.87
N SER A 140 -8.47 5.65 -4.65
CA SER A 140 -7.11 5.84 -4.17
C SER A 140 -6.21 6.63 -5.12
N VAL A 141 -5.35 7.48 -4.55
CA VAL A 141 -4.22 8.11 -5.23
C VAL A 141 -2.91 7.49 -4.75
N LEU A 142 -2.01 7.20 -5.69
CA LEU A 142 -0.69 6.61 -5.43
C LEU A 142 0.34 7.74 -5.41
N VAL A 143 1.04 7.91 -4.30
CA VAL A 143 2.01 9.00 -4.10
C VAL A 143 3.40 8.43 -3.92
N ASP A 144 4.35 8.90 -4.73
CA ASP A 144 5.76 8.59 -4.56
C ASP A 144 6.28 9.23 -3.26
N THR A 145 6.83 8.45 -2.34
CA THR A 145 7.21 8.95 -1.00
C THR A 145 8.46 9.81 -1.02
N GLY A 146 9.32 9.67 -2.03
CA GLY A 146 10.51 10.50 -2.19
C GLY A 146 10.17 11.89 -2.75
N SER A 147 9.47 11.95 -3.88
CA SER A 147 9.14 13.20 -4.59
C SER A 147 7.85 13.87 -4.11
N TRP A 148 7.01 13.16 -3.36
CA TRP A 148 5.69 13.57 -2.88
C TRP A 148 4.71 13.91 -4.02
N ARG A 149 4.94 13.31 -5.20
CA ARG A 149 4.09 13.47 -6.38
C ARG A 149 3.12 12.31 -6.49
N ALA A 150 1.89 12.60 -6.89
CA ALA A 150 0.99 11.57 -7.36
C ALA A 150 1.55 10.94 -8.66
N ILE A 151 1.63 9.61 -8.68
CA ILE A 151 2.22 8.81 -9.78
C ILE A 151 1.19 7.87 -10.43
N GLY A 152 0.00 7.75 -9.86
CA GLY A 152 -1.09 6.95 -10.39
C GLY A 152 -2.30 6.98 -9.48
N VAL A 153 -3.29 6.18 -9.82
CA VAL A 153 -4.48 5.93 -9.00
C VAL A 153 -4.70 4.43 -8.89
N MET A 154 -5.41 4.02 -7.85
CA MET A 154 -5.98 2.70 -7.75
C MET A 154 -7.49 2.84 -7.58
N PHE A 155 -8.23 2.26 -8.50
CA PHE A 155 -9.68 2.13 -8.36
C PHE A 155 -10.02 0.93 -7.49
N ILE A 156 -11.08 1.05 -6.70
CA ILE A 156 -11.57 -0.01 -5.81
C ILE A 156 -13.02 -0.27 -6.19
N ALA A 157 -13.34 -1.50 -6.58
CA ALA A 157 -14.69 -1.88 -6.98
C ALA A 157 -15.59 -2.09 -5.75
N THR A 158 -16.07 -0.99 -5.19
CA THR A 158 -17.02 -0.96 -4.07
C THR A 158 -18.23 -0.10 -4.40
N HIS A 159 -19.39 -0.41 -3.82
CA HIS A 159 -20.53 0.50 -3.70
C HIS A 159 -20.95 0.57 -2.24
N ASP A 160 -21.15 1.77 -1.70
CA ASP A 160 -21.46 1.96 -0.27
C ASP A 160 -20.44 1.25 0.66
N GLY A 161 -19.16 1.18 0.25
CA GLY A 161 -18.09 0.49 0.97
C GLY A 161 -18.08 -1.05 0.83
N GLU A 162 -19.08 -1.64 0.18
CA GLU A 162 -19.19 -3.09 -0.04
C GLU A 162 -18.63 -3.49 -1.40
N ALA A 163 -17.89 -4.60 -1.45
CA ALA A 163 -17.27 -5.06 -2.70
C ALA A 163 -18.31 -5.43 -3.77
N VAL A 164 -18.10 -4.98 -5.01
CA VAL A 164 -18.94 -5.27 -6.18
C VAL A 164 -18.16 -5.95 -7.30
N GLU A 165 -18.88 -6.50 -8.28
CA GLU A 165 -18.25 -7.07 -9.48
C GLU A 165 -17.63 -5.95 -10.32
N PRO A 166 -16.33 -6.00 -10.65
CA PRO A 166 -15.67 -4.94 -11.39
C PRO A 166 -16.08 -4.93 -12.86
N MET A 167 -16.20 -3.74 -13.44
CA MET A 167 -16.46 -3.56 -14.86
C MET A 167 -15.17 -3.65 -15.70
N ALA A 168 -15.24 -4.16 -16.93
CA ALA A 168 -14.11 -4.10 -17.84
C ALA A 168 -13.81 -2.63 -18.22
N VAL A 169 -12.53 -2.30 -18.43
CA VAL A 169 -12.12 -1.00 -18.99
C VAL A 169 -12.69 -0.87 -20.41
N TYR A 170 -12.59 -1.95 -21.19
CA TYR A 170 -13.24 -2.07 -22.48
C TYR A 170 -13.56 -3.52 -22.81
N ASP A 171 -14.58 -3.72 -23.64
CA ASP A 171 -15.00 -5.01 -24.17
C ASP A 171 -15.54 -4.78 -25.59
N ASP A 172 -14.65 -4.94 -26.58
CA ASP A 172 -14.95 -4.66 -27.98
C ASP A 172 -14.33 -5.69 -28.94
N SER A 173 -14.22 -5.34 -30.23
CA SER A 173 -13.72 -6.25 -31.26
C SER A 173 -12.24 -6.59 -31.13
N GLU A 174 -11.44 -5.78 -30.43
CA GLU A 174 -10.01 -5.99 -30.21
C GLU A 174 -9.75 -6.86 -28.97
N GLY A 175 -10.70 -6.92 -28.06
CA GLY A 175 -10.71 -7.83 -26.92
C GLY A 175 -11.42 -7.25 -25.70
N ARG A 176 -11.42 -8.04 -24.63
CA ARG A 176 -11.86 -7.59 -23.31
C ARG A 176 -10.63 -7.29 -22.46
N CYS A 177 -10.56 -6.07 -21.94
CA CYS A 177 -9.56 -5.67 -20.95
C CYS A 177 -10.23 -5.40 -19.62
N SER A 178 -9.89 -6.22 -18.63
CA SER A 178 -10.42 -6.14 -17.27
C SER A 178 -9.28 -6.54 -16.32
N PRO A 179 -8.31 -5.65 -16.06
CA PRO A 179 -7.07 -5.99 -15.32
C PRO A 179 -7.25 -5.98 -13.78
N TRP A 180 -8.48 -6.16 -13.30
CA TRP A 180 -8.78 -6.14 -11.87
C TRP A 180 -8.23 -7.37 -11.15
N HIS A 181 -7.74 -7.16 -9.93
CA HIS A 181 -7.23 -8.21 -9.06
C HIS A 181 -7.59 -7.91 -7.61
N ALA A 182 -7.50 -8.91 -6.75
CA ALA A 182 -7.66 -8.75 -5.32
C ALA A 182 -6.38 -9.21 -4.61
N HIS A 183 -5.97 -8.50 -3.56
CA HIS A 183 -4.87 -8.93 -2.72
C HIS A 183 -5.33 -10.06 -1.79
N THR A 184 -4.59 -11.15 -1.80
CA THR A 184 -4.79 -12.32 -0.93
C THR A 184 -3.65 -12.48 0.08
N GLY A 185 -2.56 -11.74 -0.09
CA GLY A 185 -1.47 -11.67 0.88
C GLY A 185 -1.84 -10.88 2.13
N LEU A 186 -1.21 -11.25 3.26
CA LEU A 186 -1.39 -10.60 4.55
C LEU A 186 -1.19 -9.07 4.46
N PRO A 187 -0.19 -8.52 3.76
CA PRO A 187 0.00 -7.07 3.70
C PRO A 187 -1.22 -6.33 3.14
N GLY A 188 -1.69 -6.71 1.95
CA GLY A 188 -2.86 -6.07 1.34
C GLY A 188 -4.16 -6.28 2.15
N ARG A 189 -4.34 -7.47 2.72
CA ARG A 189 -5.53 -7.79 3.54
C ARG A 189 -5.55 -7.05 4.87
N PHE A 190 -4.39 -6.96 5.54
CA PHE A 190 -4.26 -6.22 6.79
C PHE A 190 -4.41 -4.74 6.54
N ALA A 191 -3.79 -4.22 5.50
CA ALA A 191 -3.91 -2.83 5.14
C ALA A 191 -5.41 -2.49 4.88
N TRP A 192 -6.16 -3.30 4.13
CA TRP A 192 -7.60 -3.06 3.93
C TRP A 192 -8.40 -3.11 5.24
N TRP A 193 -8.13 -4.10 6.09
CA TRP A 193 -8.72 -4.18 7.43
C TRP A 193 -8.41 -2.91 8.25
N TYR A 194 -7.18 -2.42 8.19
CA TYR A 194 -6.73 -1.22 8.91
C TYR A 194 -7.51 0.01 8.45
N TYR A 195 -7.68 0.19 7.14
CA TYR A 195 -8.54 1.25 6.58
C TYR A 195 -9.94 1.22 7.19
N GLN A 196 -10.62 0.07 7.15
CA GLN A 196 -11.99 -0.06 7.66
C GLN A 196 -12.09 0.28 9.16
N HIS A 197 -11.11 -0.16 9.96
CA HIS A 197 -11.17 0.02 11.41
C HIS A 197 -10.77 1.42 11.84
N VAL A 198 -9.75 2.01 11.20
CA VAL A 198 -9.20 3.30 11.60
C VAL A 198 -9.96 4.46 10.99
N TYR A 199 -10.43 4.33 9.74
CA TYR A 199 -11.06 5.43 9.02
C TYR A 199 -12.57 5.33 8.89
N GLU A 200 -13.16 4.14 8.88
CA GLU A 200 -14.64 3.98 8.87
C GLU A 200 -15.24 3.79 10.27
N GLY A 201 -14.40 3.62 11.31
CA GLY A 201 -14.83 3.65 12.71
C GLY A 201 -15.67 2.45 13.13
N THR A 202 -15.35 1.26 12.64
CA THR A 202 -15.97 0.02 13.13
C THR A 202 -15.40 -0.34 14.51
N ASP A 203 -15.88 0.36 15.56
CA ASP A 203 -15.39 0.29 16.95
C ASP A 203 -15.47 -1.11 17.61
N ASP A 204 -16.10 -2.10 16.97
CA ASP A 204 -16.61 -3.29 17.67
C ASP A 204 -16.51 -4.61 16.87
N ILE A 205 -15.42 -4.82 16.12
CA ILE A 205 -15.20 -6.10 15.44
C ILE A 205 -13.86 -6.71 15.87
N GLU A 206 -13.97 -7.91 16.45
CA GLU A 206 -12.87 -8.85 16.66
C GLU A 206 -11.94 -8.85 15.45
N PHE A 207 -10.62 -8.71 15.68
CA PHE A 207 -9.63 -8.70 14.60
C PHE A 207 -9.85 -9.88 13.65
N SER A 208 -10.41 -9.61 12.49
CA SER A 208 -10.75 -10.60 11.48
C SER A 208 -10.35 -10.06 10.13
N LEU A 209 -9.23 -10.54 9.62
CA LEU A 209 -8.78 -10.20 8.29
C LEU A 209 -9.73 -10.82 7.26
N PRO A 210 -10.22 -10.05 6.25
CA PRO A 210 -11.01 -10.62 5.16
C PRO A 210 -10.18 -11.66 4.41
N CYS A 211 -10.77 -12.61 3.67
CA CYS A 211 -9.97 -13.56 2.87
C CYS A 211 -9.18 -12.88 1.74
N ARG A 212 -9.68 -11.76 1.23
CA ARG A 212 -9.08 -10.93 0.17
C ARG A 212 -9.64 -9.51 0.26
N THR A 213 -8.98 -8.56 -0.40
CA THR A 213 -9.52 -7.21 -0.60
C THR A 213 -10.68 -7.20 -1.61
N PRO A 214 -11.42 -6.09 -1.75
CA PRO A 214 -12.19 -5.84 -2.97
C PRO A 214 -11.30 -5.87 -4.22
N CYS A 215 -11.92 -5.96 -5.39
CA CYS A 215 -11.20 -5.88 -6.66
C CYS A 215 -10.62 -4.49 -6.86
N MET A 216 -9.35 -4.44 -7.21
CA MET A 216 -8.56 -3.23 -7.38
C MET A 216 -7.98 -3.16 -8.79
N LEU A 217 -7.84 -1.94 -9.32
CA LEU A 217 -7.26 -1.67 -10.64
C LEU A 217 -6.33 -0.46 -10.53
N HIS A 218 -5.04 -0.69 -10.71
CA HIS A 218 -4.03 0.37 -10.78
C HIS A 218 -4.05 1.02 -12.17
N VAL A 219 -3.92 2.35 -12.23
CA VAL A 219 -3.66 3.10 -13.46
C VAL A 219 -2.50 4.05 -13.21
N TRP A 220 -1.35 3.76 -13.81
CA TRP A 220 -0.16 4.57 -13.66
C TRP A 220 -0.20 5.81 -14.54
N ALA A 221 0.05 6.98 -13.93
CA ALA A 221 0.21 8.25 -14.63
C ALA A 221 1.64 8.45 -15.17
N VAL A 222 2.59 7.65 -14.69
CA VAL A 222 3.97 7.57 -15.19
C VAL A 222 4.17 6.30 -16.02
N ASP A 223 5.28 6.23 -16.76
CA ASP A 223 5.59 5.05 -17.56
C ASP A 223 5.89 3.83 -16.67
N HIS A 224 5.38 2.67 -17.06
CA HIS A 224 5.62 1.41 -16.35
C HIS A 224 6.03 0.33 -17.37
N PRO A 225 7.13 -0.42 -17.15
CA PRO A 225 7.62 -1.41 -18.12
C PRO A 225 6.64 -2.57 -18.38
N GLU A 226 5.75 -2.83 -17.43
CA GLU A 226 4.69 -3.85 -17.53
C GLU A 226 3.32 -3.28 -17.98
N GLY A 227 3.29 -2.01 -18.38
CA GLY A 227 2.11 -1.34 -18.93
C GLY A 227 1.29 -0.55 -17.92
N VAL A 228 0.27 0.16 -18.42
CA VAL A 228 -0.51 1.15 -17.65
C VAL A 228 -1.21 0.55 -16.43
N TYR A 229 -1.59 -0.73 -16.52
CA TYR A 229 -2.34 -1.46 -15.49
C TYR A 229 -1.47 -2.39 -14.63
N ALA A 230 -0.15 -2.22 -14.64
CA ALA A 230 0.74 -3.03 -13.84
C ALA A 230 0.38 -2.98 -12.36
N HIS A 231 0.50 -4.12 -11.68
CA HIS A 231 0.19 -4.23 -10.25
C HIS A 231 1.26 -3.59 -9.37
N ASP A 232 2.53 -3.87 -9.66
CA ASP A 232 3.65 -3.36 -8.88
C ASP A 232 3.96 -1.89 -9.19
N ALA A 233 4.76 -1.28 -8.32
CA ALA A 233 5.20 0.10 -8.48
C ALA A 233 6.11 0.27 -9.70
N PRO A 234 6.03 1.43 -10.39
CA PRO A 234 6.99 1.76 -11.42
C PRO A 234 8.41 1.84 -10.83
N PRO A 235 9.44 1.39 -11.57
CA PRO A 235 10.81 1.46 -11.08
C PRO A 235 11.21 2.91 -10.82
N ASP A 236 12.15 3.14 -9.91
CA ASP A 236 12.63 4.50 -9.55
C ASP A 236 13.00 5.33 -10.78
N SER A 237 13.61 4.73 -11.80
CA SER A 237 13.97 5.44 -13.04
C SER A 237 12.77 6.02 -13.81
N ALA A 238 11.58 5.48 -13.62
CA ALA A 238 10.34 6.00 -14.20
C ALA A 238 9.62 7.00 -13.28
N ARG A 239 9.99 7.03 -12.00
CA ARG A 239 9.48 7.96 -10.97
C ARG A 239 10.40 9.15 -10.72
N ASP A 240 11.64 9.12 -11.23
CA ASP A 240 12.65 10.18 -11.15
C ASP A 240 12.17 11.46 -11.84
N ARG A 241 11.45 12.27 -11.07
CA ARG A 241 10.82 13.52 -11.47
C ARG A 241 11.23 14.63 -10.52
N GLU A 242 11.07 15.87 -10.97
CA GLU A 242 11.22 17.01 -10.07
C GLU A 242 10.22 16.88 -8.91
N PRO A 243 10.71 16.91 -7.65
CA PRO A 243 9.84 16.82 -6.47
C PRO A 243 8.72 17.85 -6.47
N ALA A 244 7.73 17.63 -5.61
CA ALA A 244 6.72 18.65 -5.32
C ALA A 244 7.41 19.95 -4.89
N ALA A 245 7.07 21.06 -5.55
CA ALA A 245 7.66 22.37 -5.20
C ALA A 245 7.16 22.89 -3.84
N ASP A 246 6.00 22.38 -3.41
CA ASP A 246 5.35 22.69 -2.14
C ASP A 246 4.54 21.46 -1.70
N ALA A 247 4.52 21.21 -0.39
CA ALA A 247 3.78 20.08 0.19
C ALA A 247 2.26 20.27 0.11
N GLY A 248 1.77 21.50 0.01
CA GLY A 248 0.36 21.89 0.08
C GLY A 248 -0.18 22.02 1.50
N PHE A 249 0.66 21.88 2.53
CA PHE A 249 0.29 22.03 3.94
C PHE A 249 1.49 22.53 4.75
N GLU A 250 1.25 22.98 6.00
CA GLU A 250 2.32 23.47 6.87
C GLU A 250 3.20 22.31 7.36
N THR A 251 4.46 22.25 6.90
CA THR A 251 5.48 21.30 7.34
C THR A 251 6.89 21.89 7.18
N ASP A 252 7.84 21.42 7.99
CA ASP A 252 9.26 21.77 7.88
C ASP A 252 10.04 20.77 7.00
N ALA A 253 9.40 19.67 6.56
CA ALA A 253 9.99 18.65 5.68
C ALA A 253 9.98 19.09 4.21
N ASP A 254 10.98 18.65 3.45
CA ASP A 254 11.23 19.05 2.06
C ASP A 254 11.02 17.88 1.09
N PRO A 255 10.06 17.95 0.15
CA PRO A 255 9.91 16.95 -0.90
C PRO A 255 11.21 16.71 -1.68
N GLY A 256 11.62 15.45 -1.79
CA GLY A 256 12.86 15.02 -2.44
C GLY A 256 14.09 15.00 -1.52
N ALA A 257 14.00 15.57 -0.31
CA ALA A 257 15.02 15.45 0.72
C ALA A 257 14.55 14.55 1.89
N ASP A 258 13.29 14.67 2.26
CA ASP A 258 12.64 13.90 3.31
C ASP A 258 11.59 12.94 2.73
N GLU A 259 11.48 11.74 3.31
CA GLU A 259 10.47 10.78 2.91
C GLU A 259 9.09 11.15 3.46
N LEU A 260 8.07 11.03 2.63
CA LEU A 260 6.68 11.15 3.04
C LEU A 260 6.34 9.96 3.94
N GLY A 261 5.96 10.25 5.19
CA GLY A 261 5.59 9.27 6.20
C GLY A 261 4.76 9.92 7.31
N TRP A 262 4.33 9.13 8.30
CA TRP A 262 3.48 9.62 9.41
C TRP A 262 4.09 10.79 10.18
N GLU A 263 5.41 10.83 10.30
CA GLU A 263 6.17 11.84 11.06
C GLU A 263 6.13 13.25 10.43
N VAL A 264 5.86 13.34 9.13
CA VAL A 264 5.81 14.63 8.40
C VAL A 264 4.39 15.13 8.17
N LEU A 265 3.39 14.28 8.39
CA LEU A 265 1.99 14.62 8.20
C LEU A 265 1.42 15.40 9.41
N PRO A 266 0.39 16.23 9.21
CA PRO A 266 -0.28 16.89 10.31
C PRO A 266 -0.90 15.89 11.30
N ASP A 267 -0.77 16.15 12.60
CA ASP A 267 -1.37 15.33 13.67
C ASP A 267 -2.87 15.04 13.46
N ALA A 268 -3.60 15.96 12.82
CA ALA A 268 -5.04 15.84 12.56
C ALA A 268 -5.42 14.72 11.58
N VAL A 269 -4.48 14.22 10.78
CA VAL A 269 -4.70 13.13 9.82
C VAL A 269 -3.93 11.87 10.16
N THR A 270 -3.00 11.95 11.11
CA THR A 270 -2.29 10.81 11.66
C THR A 270 -3.22 10.06 12.63
N PRO A 271 -3.42 8.75 12.44
CA PRO A 271 -4.31 7.98 13.31
C PRO A 271 -3.70 7.76 14.70
N ASP A 272 -4.56 7.58 15.70
CA ASP A 272 -4.17 7.35 17.10
C ASP A 272 -3.33 6.09 17.30
N ARG A 273 -3.42 5.13 16.37
CA ARG A 273 -2.62 3.91 16.35
C ARG A 273 -2.07 3.65 14.96
N LEU A 274 -0.76 3.58 14.85
CA LEU A 274 -0.08 3.24 13.61
C LEU A 274 -0.10 1.73 13.37
N PRO A 275 0.06 1.29 12.10
CA PRO A 275 0.08 -0.13 11.75
C PRO A 275 1.07 -0.97 12.57
N ASP A 276 2.28 -0.46 12.81
CA ASP A 276 3.35 -1.21 13.52
C ASP A 276 3.10 -1.33 15.03
N GLU A 277 2.14 -0.59 15.56
CA GLU A 277 1.70 -0.68 16.95
C GLU A 277 0.65 -1.78 17.15
N ILE A 278 0.16 -2.38 16.06
CA ILE A 278 -0.86 -3.43 16.10
C ILE A 278 -0.17 -4.80 16.21
N PRO A 279 -0.44 -5.57 17.28
CA PRO A 279 0.22 -6.84 17.52
C PRO A 279 -0.35 -7.94 16.61
N LEU A 280 0.05 -7.94 15.34
CA LEU A 280 -0.33 -8.98 14.38
C LEU A 280 0.55 -10.22 14.42
N LEU A 281 1.77 -10.12 14.96
CA LEU A 281 2.81 -11.16 14.80
C LEU A 281 3.55 -11.52 16.10
N ASN A 282 3.05 -11.11 17.28
CA ASN A 282 3.64 -11.46 18.59
C ASN A 282 3.09 -12.76 19.18
#